data_AF-A0A7K7ZFR0-F1
#
_entry.id   AF-A0A7K7ZFR0-F1
#
_cell.length_a   1.000
_cell.length_b   1.000
_cell.length_c   1.000
_cell.angle_alpha   90.00
_cell.angle_beta   90.00
_cell.angle_gamma   90.00
#
_symmetry.space_group_name_H-M   'P 1'
#
loop_
_entity.id
_entity.type
_entity.pdbx_description
1 polymer ?
#
loop_
_entity_poly.entity_id
_entity_poly.type
_entity_poly.pdbx_seq_one_letter_code
_entity_poly.pdbx_strand_id
1 'polypeptide(L)'
;LDLIRNRANVALVDFIKAYANIGSEQHKAELIATGIAQQLQAAKTTVKCFAWGREGHVRKQCPKRQKTDKKPNKHCPCCKKGFHWSNQCHSKYNKDGNPLQKQGNLNRGARASVPQHNRAQFSQLPM
;
A
#
# COMPACT_ATOMS: atom_id res chain seq x y z
N LEU A 1 -30.07 -3.95 18.47
CA LEU A 1 -31.23 -4.80 18.86
C LEU A 1 -32.21 -4.06 19.78
N ASP A 2 -31.82 -2.94 20.40
CA ASP A 2 -32.64 -2.18 21.35
C ASP A 2 -33.77 -1.34 20.77
N LEU A 3 -33.79 -1.09 19.45
CA LEU A 3 -34.81 -0.25 18.81
C LEU A 3 -36.16 -0.95 18.60
N ILE A 4 -36.24 -2.27 18.78
CA ILE A 4 -37.46 -3.06 18.57
C ILE A 4 -38.24 -3.26 19.88
N ARG A 5 -37.55 -3.22 21.03
CA ARG A 5 -38.13 -3.60 22.34
C ARG A 5 -39.13 -2.57 22.90
N ASN A 6 -39.13 -1.33 22.40
CA ASN A 6 -39.91 -0.21 22.97
C ASN A 6 -41.04 0.31 22.05
N ARG A 7 -41.33 -0.33 20.92
CA ARG A 7 -42.50 0.03 20.09
C ARG A 7 -43.65 -0.93 20.36
N ALA A 8 -44.60 -0.48 21.18
CA ALA A 8 -45.91 -1.11 21.30
C ALA A 8 -46.56 -1.13 19.90
N ASN A 9 -46.78 -2.32 19.34
CA ASN A 9 -47.25 -2.60 17.96
C ASN A 9 -46.20 -2.63 16.84
N VAL A 10 -45.03 -3.26 17.05
CA VAL A 10 -44.36 -3.90 15.90
C VAL A 10 -45.23 -5.11 15.51
N ALA A 11 -45.84 -5.06 14.33
CA ALA A 11 -46.64 -6.18 13.84
C ALA A 11 -45.73 -7.41 13.76
N LEU A 12 -46.22 -8.59 14.16
CA LEU A 12 -45.45 -9.84 14.12
C LEU A 12 -44.76 -10.07 12.76
N VAL A 13 -45.41 -9.63 11.69
CA VAL A 13 -44.90 -9.64 10.31
C VAL A 13 -43.61 -8.83 10.16
N ASP A 14 -43.51 -7.66 10.78
CA ASP A 14 -42.30 -6.83 10.75
C ASP A 14 -41.15 -7.49 11.49
N PHE A 15 -41.47 -8.19 12.60
CA PHE A 15 -40.50 -9.00 13.30
C PHE A 15 -40.00 -10.14 12.41
N ILE A 16 -40.88 -10.93 11.80
CA ILE A 16 -40.49 -12.04 10.91
C ILE A 16 -39.61 -11.53 9.74
N LYS A 17 -39.99 -10.39 9.13
CA LYS A 17 -39.21 -9.77 8.05
C LYS A 17 -37.81 -9.35 8.49
N ALA A 18 -37.64 -8.84 9.70
CA ALA A 18 -36.34 -8.40 10.22
C ALA A 18 -35.33 -9.56 10.36
N TYR A 19 -35.80 -10.77 10.69
CA TYR A 19 -34.94 -11.96 10.86
C TYR A 19 -34.88 -12.86 9.62
N ALA A 20 -35.62 -12.54 8.56
CA ALA A 20 -35.77 -13.40 7.38
C ALA A 20 -34.44 -13.75 6.68
N ASN A 21 -33.44 -12.87 6.77
CA ASN A 21 -32.14 -13.07 6.13
C ASN A 21 -31.10 -13.72 7.04
N ILE A 22 -31.40 -13.95 8.31
CA ILE A 22 -30.46 -14.57 9.25
C ILE A 22 -30.30 -16.05 8.88
N GLY A 23 -29.05 -16.50 8.84
CA GLY A 23 -28.72 -17.86 8.40
C GLY A 23 -28.58 -18.02 6.88
N SER A 24 -28.94 -17.00 6.09
CA SER A 24 -28.60 -16.94 4.66
C SER A 24 -27.08 -16.94 4.47
N GLU A 25 -26.62 -17.33 3.28
CA GLU A 25 -25.20 -17.25 2.93
C GLU A 25 -24.65 -15.82 2.99
N GLN A 26 -25.49 -14.81 2.72
CA GLN A 26 -25.10 -13.40 2.88
C GLN A 26 -24.83 -13.06 4.35
N HIS A 27 -25.70 -13.48 5.27
CA HIS A 27 -25.49 -13.26 6.70
C HIS A 27 -24.21 -13.96 7.19
N LYS A 28 -23.93 -15.18 6.72
CA LYS A 28 -22.67 -15.88 7.05
C LYS A 28 -21.45 -15.15 6.48
N ALA A 29 -21.51 -14.70 5.22
CA ALA A 29 -20.44 -13.93 4.59
C ALA A 29 -20.17 -12.62 5.34
N GLU A 30 -21.21 -11.93 5.80
CA GLU A 30 -21.09 -10.71 6.59
C GLU A 30 -20.47 -10.96 7.97
N LEU A 31 -20.83 -12.06 8.65
CA LEU A 31 -20.19 -12.46 9.90
C LEU A 31 -18.69 -12.73 9.71
N ILE A 32 -18.32 -13.45 8.65
CA ILE A 32 -16.92 -13.71 8.29
C ILE A 32 -16.19 -12.40 7.98
N ALA A 33 -16.78 -11.52 7.15
CA ALA A 33 -16.19 -10.24 6.80
C ALA A 33 -15.98 -9.34 8.02
N THR A 34 -16.94 -9.32 8.94
CA THR A 34 -16.85 -8.57 10.20
C THR A 34 -15.72 -9.12 11.07
N GLY A 35 -15.61 -10.44 11.21
CA GLY A 35 -14.52 -11.08 11.95
C GLY A 35 -13.14 -10.77 11.36
N ILE A 36 -12.99 -10.83 10.04
CA ILE A 36 -11.75 -10.45 9.34
C ILE A 36 -11.45 -8.97 9.56
N ALA A 37 -12.45 -8.09 9.45
CA ALA A 37 -12.27 -6.66 9.65
C ALA A 37 -11.78 -6.33 11.06
N GLN A 38 -12.36 -6.98 12.09
CA GLN A 38 -11.92 -6.83 13.48
C GLN A 38 -10.47 -7.33 13.67
N GLN A 39 -10.13 -8.49 13.12
CA GLN A 39 -8.77 -9.02 13.18
C GLN A 39 -7.75 -8.08 12.52
N LEU A 40 -8.10 -7.50 11.37
CA LEU A 40 -7.25 -6.52 10.68
C LEU A 40 -7.12 -5.21 11.45
N GLN A 41 -8.16 -4.77 12.15
CA GLN A 41 -8.09 -3.59 13.01
C GLN A 41 -7.17 -3.83 14.22
N ALA A 42 -7.26 -4.98 14.88
CA ALA A 42 -6.34 -5.37 15.95
C ALA A 42 -4.89 -5.54 15.44
N ALA A 43 -4.70 -6.05 14.23
CA ALA A 43 -3.38 -6.11 13.61
C ALA A 43 -2.83 -4.70 13.31
N LYS A 44 -3.67 -3.73 12.91
CA LYS A 44 -3.24 -2.35 12.68
C LYS A 44 -2.78 -1.65 13.96
N THR A 45 -3.47 -1.87 15.08
CA THR A 45 -3.11 -1.26 16.37
C THR A 45 -1.77 -1.80 16.88
N THR A 46 -1.46 -3.07 16.64
CA THR A 46 -0.16 -3.66 17.03
C THR A 46 1.02 -3.23 16.13
N VAL A 47 0.76 -2.71 14.93
CA VAL A 47 1.82 -2.26 14.03
C VAL A 47 2.44 -0.95 14.53
N LYS A 48 3.73 -1.03 14.87
CA LYS A 48 4.55 0.12 15.24
C LYS A 48 5.23 0.75 14.02
N CYS A 49 5.20 2.07 13.95
CA CYS A 49 5.87 2.84 12.92
C CYS A 49 7.39 2.84 13.16
N PHE A 50 8.15 2.21 12.28
CA PHE A 50 9.63 2.18 12.35
C PHE A 50 10.33 3.56 12.30
N ALA A 51 9.63 4.65 11.99
CA ALA A 51 10.21 5.99 11.99
C ALA A 51 10.14 6.68 13.37
N TRP A 52 9.11 6.38 14.18
CA TRP A 52 8.88 7.07 15.46
C TRP A 52 8.44 6.17 16.62
N GLY A 53 8.23 4.87 16.38
CA GLY A 53 7.78 3.91 17.37
C GLY A 53 6.28 3.96 17.71
N ARG A 54 5.50 4.90 17.18
CA ARG A 54 4.05 4.98 17.46
C ARG A 54 3.26 3.88 16.74
N GLU A 55 2.31 3.31 17.45
CA GLU A 55 1.38 2.27 17.01
C GLU A 55 0.33 2.80 16.02
N GLY A 56 -0.35 1.90 15.31
CA GLY A 56 -1.47 2.23 14.42
C GLY A 56 -1.12 2.46 12.95
N HIS A 57 0.17 2.56 12.58
CA HIS A 57 0.57 2.80 11.19
C HIS A 57 1.98 2.32 10.85
N VAL A 58 2.20 2.01 9.57
CA VAL A 58 3.54 1.71 9.02
C VAL A 58 4.26 2.99 8.57
N ARG A 59 5.59 2.93 8.42
CA ARG A 59 6.42 4.05 7.92
C ARG A 59 5.90 4.72 6.64
N LYS A 60 5.21 3.98 5.75
CA LYS A 60 4.64 4.55 4.51
C LYS A 60 3.49 5.53 4.77
N GLN A 61 2.71 5.29 5.81
CA GLN A 61 1.52 6.07 6.20
C GLN A 61 1.84 7.10 7.30
N CYS A 62 3.13 7.27 7.62
CA CYS A 62 3.60 8.15 8.67
C CYS A 62 3.40 9.62 8.26
N PRO A 63 2.61 10.42 9.03
CA PRO A 63 2.18 11.76 8.61
C PRO A 63 3.31 12.79 8.50
N LYS A 64 4.34 12.68 9.33
CA LYS A 64 5.62 13.42 9.20
C LYS A 64 6.67 12.47 8.64
N ARG A 65 6.32 11.77 7.57
CA ARG A 65 7.30 11.24 6.62
C ARG A 65 8.26 12.38 6.32
N GLN A 66 9.37 12.40 7.03
CA GLN A 66 10.48 13.26 6.72
C GLN A 66 10.85 12.82 5.31
N LYS A 67 10.49 13.63 4.30
CA LYS A 67 11.20 13.59 3.03
C LYS A 67 12.61 13.92 3.45
N THR A 68 13.40 12.89 3.71
CA THR A 68 14.81 13.09 3.94
C THR A 68 15.30 13.51 2.57
N ASP A 69 15.29 14.82 2.31
CA ASP A 69 16.03 15.45 1.23
C ASP A 69 17.50 15.27 1.59
N LYS A 70 17.95 14.01 1.51
CA LYS A 70 19.32 13.61 1.76
C LYS A 70 20.08 14.21 0.59
N LYS A 71 20.61 15.42 0.79
CA LYS A 71 21.68 15.92 -0.06
C LYS A 71 22.80 14.87 -0.01
N PRO A 72 23.34 14.48 -1.16
CA PRO A 72 24.42 13.50 -1.18
C PRO A 72 25.62 14.09 -0.43
N ASN A 73 26.27 13.27 0.40
CA ASN A 73 27.48 13.66 1.13
C ASN A 73 28.74 13.67 0.24
N LYS A 74 28.61 13.21 -1.01
CA LYS A 74 29.69 13.17 -2.00
C LYS A 74 29.37 14.11 -3.14
N HIS A 75 30.41 14.66 -3.75
CA HIS A 75 30.26 15.41 -4.98
C HIS A 75 29.55 14.59 -6.05
N CYS A 76 28.76 15.26 -6.88
CA CYS A 76 28.06 14.67 -8.01
C CYS A 76 29.07 13.88 -8.87
N PRO A 77 28.85 12.59 -9.14
CA PRO A 77 29.79 11.80 -9.92
C PRO A 77 29.83 12.23 -11.39
N CYS A 78 28.81 12.94 -11.89
CA CYS A 78 28.80 13.52 -13.24
C CYS A 78 29.71 14.76 -13.32
N CYS A 79 29.35 15.85 -12.65
CA CYS A 79 30.07 17.12 -12.82
C CYS A 79 31.23 17.34 -11.84
N LYS A 80 31.25 16.62 -10.70
CA LYS A 80 32.19 16.81 -9.58
C LYS A 80 32.24 18.24 -9.00
N LYS A 81 31.25 19.11 -9.30
CA LYS A 81 31.21 20.52 -8.88
C LYS A 81 30.39 20.79 -7.61
N GLY A 82 29.40 19.95 -7.31
CA GLY A 82 28.48 20.21 -6.19
C GLY A 82 27.86 18.94 -5.63
N PHE A 83 27.12 19.09 -4.54
CA PHE A 83 26.48 17.99 -3.80
C PHE A 83 25.02 17.81 -4.27
N HIS A 84 24.87 17.15 -5.41
CA HIS A 84 23.58 16.78 -5.98
C HIS A 84 23.66 15.40 -6.65
N TRP A 85 22.50 14.76 -6.77
CA TRP A 85 22.37 13.47 -7.44
C TRP A 85 22.58 13.64 -8.94
N SER A 86 23.10 12.61 -9.63
CA SER A 86 23.36 12.66 -11.08
C SER A 86 22.13 13.02 -11.91
N ASN A 87 20.95 12.58 -11.49
CA ASN A 87 19.67 12.90 -12.14
C ASN A 87 19.24 14.37 -11.96
N GLN A 88 19.86 15.12 -11.05
CA GLN A 88 19.65 16.55 -10.82
C GLN A 88 20.84 17.39 -11.34
N CYS A 89 21.79 16.77 -12.05
CA CYS A 89 22.98 17.46 -12.55
C CYS A 89 22.66 18.20 -13.86
N HIS A 90 22.58 19.53 -13.79
CA HIS A 90 22.39 20.40 -14.95
C HIS A 90 23.70 21.00 -15.51
N SER A 91 24.86 20.63 -14.95
CA SER A 91 26.14 21.11 -15.45
C SER A 91 26.45 20.56 -16.84
N LYS A 92 27.08 21.37 -17.70
CA LYS A 92 27.57 20.95 -19.02
C LYS A 92 29.04 20.51 -19.01
N TYR A 93 29.78 20.88 -17.97
CA TYR A 93 31.22 20.65 -17.86
C TYR A 93 31.56 20.05 -16.50
N ASN A 94 32.56 19.18 -16.45
CA ASN A 94 33.10 18.69 -15.19
C ASN A 94 33.93 19.78 -14.47
N LYS A 95 34.43 19.50 -13.27
CA LYS A 95 35.29 20.40 -12.48
C LYS A 95 36.60 20.77 -13.21
N ASP A 96 37.06 19.92 -14.11
CA ASP A 96 38.32 20.05 -14.85
C ASP A 96 38.13 20.79 -16.19
N GLY A 97 36.90 21.27 -16.49
CA GLY A 97 36.58 22.00 -17.72
C GLY A 97 36.19 21.12 -18.93
N ASN A 98 36.24 19.79 -18.80
CA ASN A 98 35.88 18.89 -19.88
C ASN A 98 34.35 18.80 -20.07
N PRO A 99 33.85 18.74 -21.31
CA PRO A 99 32.42 18.61 -21.58
C PRO A 99 31.88 17.28 -21.03
N LEU A 100 30.73 17.33 -20.38
CA LEU A 100 30.03 16.15 -19.89
C LEU A 100 29.31 15.49 -21.05
N GLN A 101 29.59 14.20 -21.28
CA GLN A 101 28.76 13.39 -22.15
C GLN A 101 27.36 13.31 -21.51
N LYS A 102 26.37 13.92 -22.16
CA LYS A 102 24.97 13.75 -21.75
C LYS A 102 24.67 12.27 -21.87
N GLN A 103 24.55 11.57 -20.74
CA GLN A 103 23.89 10.28 -20.68
C GLN A 103 22.40 10.52 -20.95
N GLY A 104 22.06 10.74 -22.23
CA GLY A 104 20.74 10.39 -22.72
C GLY A 104 20.50 8.92 -22.43
N ASN A 105 19.26 8.56 -22.09
CA ASN A 105 18.85 7.20 -21.73
C ASN A 105 19.03 6.22 -22.91
N LEU A 106 20.27 5.88 -23.27
CA LEU A 106 20.52 4.96 -24.38
C LEU A 106 20.91 3.56 -23.92
N ASN A 107 21.16 3.31 -22.64
CA ASN A 107 21.51 1.96 -22.18
C ASN A 107 21.06 1.69 -20.73
N ARG A 108 19.74 1.71 -20.47
CA ARG A 108 19.21 0.87 -19.39
C ARG A 108 18.75 -0.42 -20.06
N GLY A 109 19.69 -1.36 -20.18
CA GLY A 109 19.49 -2.64 -20.86
C GLY A 109 18.14 -3.26 -20.50
N ALA A 110 17.49 -3.79 -21.53
CA ALA A 110 16.38 -4.71 -21.40
C ALA A 110 16.72 -5.70 -20.28
N ARG A 111 16.05 -5.58 -19.14
CA ARG A 111 15.98 -6.72 -18.23
C ARG A 111 15.15 -7.73 -18.99
N ALA A 112 15.78 -8.82 -19.43
CA ALA A 112 15.05 -9.99 -19.89
C ALA A 112 14.04 -10.32 -18.78
N SER A 113 12.76 -10.16 -19.10
CA SER A 113 11.67 -10.58 -18.25
C SER A 113 11.81 -12.09 -18.08
N VAL A 114 12.32 -12.53 -16.93
CA VAL A 114 12.22 -13.94 -16.53
C VAL A 114 10.72 -14.21 -16.37
N PRO A 115 10.13 -15.19 -17.08
CA PRO A 115 8.74 -15.56 -16.86
C PRO A 115 8.62 -16.11 -15.44
N GLN A 116 7.84 -15.44 -14.59
CA GLN A 116 7.38 -16.04 -13.35
C GLN A 116 6.36 -17.11 -13.72
N HIS A 117 6.82 -18.34 -13.94
CA HIS A 117 5.92 -19.48 -13.89
C HIS A 117 5.55 -19.74 -12.43
N ASN A 118 4.29 -20.14 -12.21
CA ASN A 118 3.64 -20.51 -10.96
C ASN A 118 3.09 -19.38 -10.08
N ARG A 119 1.81 -19.04 -10.31
CA ARG A 119 0.77 -19.30 -9.29
C ARG A 119 -0.65 -19.40 -9.89
N ALA A 120 -1.25 -20.57 -9.67
CA ALA A 120 -2.68 -20.95 -9.80
C ALA A 120 -3.27 -21.11 -11.22
N GLN A 121 -3.16 -22.32 -11.77
CA GLN A 121 -4.15 -22.85 -12.72
C GLN A 121 -5.45 -23.10 -11.94
N PHE A 122 -6.51 -22.37 -12.29
CA PHE A 122 -7.87 -22.84 -12.08
C PHE A 122 -8.18 -23.80 -13.23
N SER A 123 -8.09 -25.10 -12.97
CA SER A 123 -8.62 -26.11 -13.87
C SER A 123 -10.12 -26.26 -13.57
N GLN A 124 -10.95 -25.80 -14.50
CA GLN A 124 -12.28 -26.34 -14.67
C GLN A 124 -12.13 -27.82 -15.11
N LEU A 125 -12.93 -28.72 -14.54
CA LEU A 125 -13.11 -30.08 -15.07
C LEU A 125 -14.53 -30.19 -15.63
N PRO A 126 -14.71 -30.70 -16.86
CA PRO A 126 -16.01 -31.11 -17.39
C PRO A 126 -16.27 -32.59 -17.07
N MET A 127 -17.51 -32.92 -16.69
CA MET A 127 -18.51 -33.63 -17.51
C MET A 127 -19.88 -33.43 -16.86
#